data_AF-A0A3B0TLM7-F1
#
_entry.id   AF-A0A3B0TLM7-F1
#
_cell.length_a   1.000
_cell.length_b   1.000
_cell.length_c   1.000
_cell.angle_alpha   90.00
_cell.angle_beta   90.00
_cell.angle_gamma   90.00
#
_symmetry.space_group_name_H-M   'P 1'
#
loop_
_entity.id
_entity.type
_entity.pdbx_description
1 polymer ?
#
loop_
_entity_poly.entity_id
_entity_poly.type
_entity_poly.pdbx_seq_one_letter_code
_entity_poly.pdbx_strand_id
1 'polypeptide(L)'
;MRLRLGIDLDGVVADFNSGWMQRYNAEFGTRLTPDMVTSWDAMLPLTHFESMSEFWRWARNGTGPGLFRHLPLFPDAKPALERLSRSHDIVIITTKPRWANAETFCWIGEHAIPTREVHIIGQKWRVDCDVYLDDGPHNLESLIEKHPDRTVCRFIRPWNEPVPGVADIDSWDTFETLIENPHF
;
A
#
# COMPACT_ATOMS: atom_id res chain seq x y z
N MET A 1 -24.70 7.25 1.46
CA MET A 1 -24.56 5.78 1.41
C MET A 1 -23.27 5.42 2.12
N ARG A 2 -23.21 4.37 2.96
CA ARG A 2 -21.96 3.90 3.57
C ARG A 2 -21.25 3.02 2.55
N LEU A 3 -19.99 3.36 2.23
CA LEU A 3 -19.19 2.67 1.21
C LEU A 3 -18.17 1.75 1.86
N ARG A 4 -17.81 0.67 1.18
CA ARG A 4 -16.64 -0.16 1.50
C ARG A 4 -15.44 0.34 0.70
N LEU A 5 -14.46 0.90 1.40
CA LEU A 5 -13.24 1.45 0.82
C LEU A 5 -12.11 0.42 0.98
N GLY A 6 -11.76 -0.25 -0.12
CA GLY A 6 -10.63 -1.17 -0.22
C GLY A 6 -9.32 -0.40 -0.36
N ILE A 7 -8.50 -0.39 0.68
CA ILE A 7 -7.29 0.43 0.77
C ILE A 7 -6.06 -0.48 0.80
N ASP A 8 -5.14 -0.31 -0.15
CA ASP A 8 -3.82 -0.94 -0.04
C ASP A 8 -3.01 -0.36 1.12
N LEU A 9 -2.02 -1.13 1.60
CA LEU A 9 -1.14 -0.70 2.66
C LEU A 9 0.19 -0.11 2.13
N ASP A 10 0.96 -0.86 1.35
CA ASP A 10 2.36 -0.53 1.05
C ASP A 10 2.45 0.38 -0.17
N GLY A 11 2.84 1.64 0.04
CA GLY A 11 2.81 2.64 -1.02
C GLY A 11 1.59 3.54 -0.93
N VAL A 12 0.56 3.19 -0.15
CA VAL A 12 -0.66 4.01 0.05
C VAL A 12 -0.77 4.55 1.49
N VAL A 13 -0.61 3.69 2.50
CA VAL A 13 -0.70 4.06 3.94
C VAL A 13 0.65 3.95 4.63
N ALA A 14 1.39 2.89 4.35
CA ALA A 14 2.74 2.63 4.84
C ALA A 14 3.77 2.98 3.76
N ASP A 15 4.81 3.72 4.14
CA ASP A 15 5.93 4.05 3.26
C ASP A 15 6.94 2.89 3.25
N PHE A 16 6.64 1.89 2.43
CA PHE A 16 7.48 0.72 2.24
C PHE A 16 8.92 1.11 1.82
N ASN A 17 9.04 2.09 0.92
CA ASN A 17 10.33 2.48 0.35
C ASN A 17 11.24 3.17 1.37
N SER A 18 10.71 4.15 2.11
CA SER A 18 11.45 4.73 3.23
C SER A 18 11.86 3.66 4.25
N GLY A 19 10.95 2.73 4.58
CA GLY A 19 11.22 1.70 5.58
C GLY A 19 12.40 0.80 5.22
N TRP A 20 12.42 0.24 4.01
CA TRP A 20 13.53 -0.64 3.63
C TRP A 20 14.83 0.14 3.42
N MET A 21 14.76 1.34 2.86
CA MET A 21 15.95 2.17 2.64
C MET A 21 16.58 2.63 3.94
N GLN A 22 15.81 3.00 4.97
CA GLN A 22 16.35 3.36 6.27
C GLN A 22 17.16 2.23 6.88
N ARG A 23 16.60 1.01 6.89
CA ARG A 23 17.29 -0.17 7.40
C ARG A 23 18.52 -0.52 6.55
N TYR A 24 18.37 -0.50 5.22
CA TYR A 24 19.44 -0.83 4.30
C TYR A 24 20.60 0.17 4.40
N ASN A 25 20.32 1.47 4.48
CA ASN A 25 21.33 2.51 4.72
C ASN A 25 22.07 2.32 6.05
N ALA A 26 21.35 1.96 7.11
CA ALA A 26 21.94 1.72 8.42
C ALA A 26 22.87 0.48 8.43
N GLU A 27 22.49 -0.59 7.74
CA GLU A 27 23.25 -1.86 7.71
C GLU A 27 24.42 -1.85 6.72
N PHE A 28 24.26 -1.20 5.56
CA PHE A 28 25.24 -1.24 4.46
C PHE A 28 25.96 0.10 4.23
N GLY A 29 25.67 1.13 5.02
CA GLY A 29 26.35 2.44 4.92
C GLY A 29 26.00 3.24 3.66
N THR A 30 24.84 2.98 3.05
CA THR A 30 24.37 3.67 1.85
C THR A 30 23.59 4.93 2.16
N ARG A 31 23.16 5.66 1.11
CA ARG A 31 22.37 6.90 1.20
C ARG A 31 21.20 6.89 0.21
N LEU A 32 20.50 5.77 0.13
CA LEU A 32 19.32 5.63 -0.72
C LEU A 32 18.18 6.50 -0.18
N THR A 33 17.43 7.10 -1.10
CA THR A 33 16.28 7.94 -0.78
C THR A 33 15.07 7.54 -1.64
N PRO A 34 13.83 7.66 -1.14
CA PRO A 34 12.65 7.14 -1.84
C PRO A 34 12.42 7.72 -3.24
N ASP A 35 12.91 8.92 -3.52
CA ASP A 35 12.87 9.55 -4.85
C ASP A 35 13.65 8.77 -5.93
N MET A 36 14.52 7.83 -5.52
CA MET A 36 15.21 6.91 -6.44
C MET A 36 14.32 5.78 -6.98
N VAL A 37 13.13 5.55 -6.40
CA VAL A 37 12.24 4.46 -6.80
C VAL A 37 11.36 4.91 -7.96
N THR A 38 11.68 4.47 -9.17
CA THR A 38 10.93 4.80 -10.40
C THR A 38 10.33 3.57 -11.08
N SER A 39 10.45 2.39 -10.47
CA SER A 39 9.88 1.14 -10.98
C SER A 39 9.48 0.21 -9.83
N TRP A 40 8.55 -0.70 -10.11
CA TRP A 40 7.98 -1.60 -9.10
C TRP A 40 9.04 -2.44 -8.36
N ASP A 41 10.05 -2.92 -9.08
CA ASP A 41 11.12 -3.77 -8.53
C ASP A 41 12.44 -3.00 -8.28
N ALA A 42 12.36 -1.69 -8.01
CA ALA A 42 13.56 -0.84 -7.85
C ALA A 42 14.53 -1.31 -6.75
N MET A 43 14.09 -2.16 -5.82
CA MET A 43 14.95 -2.79 -4.82
C MET A 43 16.13 -3.52 -5.47
N LEU A 44 15.94 -4.18 -6.62
CA LEU A 44 17.02 -4.91 -7.30
C LEU A 44 18.13 -4.00 -7.82
N PRO A 45 17.86 -2.96 -8.64
CA PRO A 45 18.91 -2.07 -9.11
C PRO A 45 19.48 -1.14 -8.02
N LEU A 46 18.76 -0.90 -6.91
CA LEU A 46 19.19 0.00 -5.84
C LEU A 46 19.97 -0.70 -4.72
N THR A 47 19.99 -2.03 -4.70
CA THR A 47 20.66 -2.81 -3.65
C THR A 47 21.67 -3.80 -4.23
N HIS A 48 22.40 -4.48 -3.35
CA HIS A 48 23.32 -5.55 -3.74
C HIS A 48 22.63 -6.90 -3.99
N PHE A 49 21.31 -7.01 -3.78
CA PHE A 49 20.60 -8.28 -3.91
C PHE A 49 20.45 -8.69 -5.37
N GLU A 50 20.79 -9.94 -5.69
CA GLU A 50 20.70 -10.44 -7.07
C GLU A 50 19.30 -10.93 -7.43
N SER A 51 18.40 -11.08 -6.44
CA SER A 51 17.01 -11.46 -6.67
C SER A 51 16.06 -11.00 -5.58
N MET A 52 14.77 -10.96 -5.89
CA MET A 52 13.73 -10.63 -4.91
C MET A 52 13.69 -11.62 -3.75
N SER A 53 14.08 -12.87 -3.98
CA SER A 53 14.17 -13.87 -2.90
C SER A 53 15.23 -13.50 -1.85
N GLU A 54 16.35 -12.92 -2.29
CA GLU A 54 17.39 -12.45 -1.38
C GLU A 54 16.95 -11.21 -0.60
N PHE A 55 16.33 -10.25 -1.28
CA PHE A 55 15.73 -9.09 -0.64
C PHE A 55 14.72 -9.52 0.43
N TRP A 56 13.81 -10.44 0.12
CA TRP A 56 12.81 -10.91 1.09
C TRP A 56 13.41 -11.73 2.24
N ARG A 57 14.49 -12.48 2.00
CA ARG A 57 15.23 -13.18 3.06
C ARG A 57 15.86 -12.18 4.04
N TRP A 58 16.44 -11.09 3.54
CA TRP A 58 16.96 -10.00 4.36
C TRP A 58 15.85 -9.24 5.09
N ALA A 59 14.78 -8.88 4.37
CA ALA A 59 13.63 -8.15 4.92
C ALA A 59 12.98 -8.91 6.08
N ARG A 60 12.95 -10.24 6.05
CA ARG A 60 12.45 -11.09 7.14
C ARG A 60 13.23 -10.98 8.44
N ASN A 61 14.51 -10.58 8.39
CA ASN A 61 15.38 -10.42 9.57
C ASN A 61 15.56 -11.69 10.44
N GLY A 62 15.56 -12.88 9.82
CA GLY A 62 15.81 -14.14 10.55
C GLY A 62 14.80 -14.40 11.68
N THR A 63 15.25 -14.26 12.93
CA THR A 63 14.43 -14.41 14.15
C THR A 63 14.02 -13.09 14.79
N GLY A 64 14.53 -11.96 14.30
CA GLY A 64 14.16 -10.63 14.77
C GLY A 64 12.90 -10.10 14.07
N PRO A 65 12.42 -8.91 14.46
CA PRO A 65 11.36 -8.22 13.73
C PRO A 65 11.78 -7.93 12.30
N GLY A 66 10.94 -8.31 11.35
CA GLY A 66 11.09 -8.05 9.93
C GLY A 66 10.77 -6.60 9.57
N LEU A 67 11.01 -6.30 8.30
CA LEU A 67 10.85 -4.98 7.70
C LEU A 67 9.46 -4.36 7.95
N PHE A 68 8.41 -5.16 7.80
CA PHE A 68 7.03 -4.68 7.87
C PHE A 68 6.62 -4.19 9.26
N ARG A 69 7.35 -4.58 10.30
CA ARG A 69 7.07 -4.19 11.68
C ARG A 69 7.30 -2.71 11.95
N HIS A 70 8.16 -2.08 11.15
CA HIS A 70 8.72 -0.75 11.42
C HIS A 70 8.55 0.23 10.26
N LEU A 71 7.63 -0.05 9.33
CA LEU A 71 7.40 0.85 8.21
C LEU A 71 6.93 2.22 8.71
N PRO A 72 7.49 3.33 8.20
CA PRO A 72 6.93 4.64 8.42
C PRO A 72 5.50 4.71 7.87
N LEU A 73 4.65 5.51 8.51
CA LEU A 73 3.30 5.81 8.05
C LEU A 73 3.33 7.11 7.25
N PHE A 74 2.64 7.16 6.09
CA PHE A 74 2.44 8.41 5.37
C PHE A 74 1.64 9.38 6.25
N PRO A 75 2.17 10.58 6.59
CA PRO A 75 1.60 11.43 7.64
C PRO A 75 0.14 11.84 7.43
N ASP A 76 -0.28 11.97 6.18
CA ASP A 76 -1.62 12.35 5.74
C ASP A 76 -2.62 11.17 5.70
N ALA A 77 -2.12 9.93 5.58
CA ALA A 77 -2.96 8.75 5.44
C ALA A 77 -3.84 8.48 6.66
N LYS A 78 -3.27 8.51 7.87
CA LYS A 78 -4.04 8.21 9.09
C LYS A 78 -5.17 9.22 9.35
N PRO A 79 -4.91 10.55 9.34
CA PRO A 79 -5.98 11.54 9.50
C PRO A 79 -7.10 11.40 8.47
N ALA A 80 -6.78 11.12 7.21
CA ALA A 80 -7.77 10.91 6.15
C ALA A 80 -8.61 9.65 6.40
N LEU A 81 -7.97 8.52 6.72
CA LEU A 81 -8.67 7.28 7.07
C LEU A 81 -9.57 7.47 8.31
N GLU A 82 -9.14 8.24 9.31
CA GLU A 82 -9.94 8.55 10.49
C GLU A 82 -11.20 9.35 10.13
N ARG A 83 -11.11 10.31 9.20
CA ARG A 83 -12.26 11.07 8.71
C ARG A 83 -13.22 10.17 7.92
N LEU A 84 -12.70 9.44 6.92
CA LEU A 84 -13.48 8.53 6.09
C LEU A 84 -14.18 7.43 6.91
N SER A 85 -13.52 6.91 7.96
CA SER A 85 -14.08 5.86 8.82
C SER A 85 -15.35 6.27 9.58
N ARG A 86 -15.66 7.57 9.65
CA ARG A 86 -16.87 8.08 10.32
C ARG A 86 -18.15 7.76 9.54
N SER A 87 -18.05 7.64 8.22
CA SER A 87 -19.19 7.43 7.30
C SER A 87 -19.01 6.23 6.36
N HIS A 88 -17.82 5.65 6.29
CA HIS A 88 -17.46 4.55 5.39
C HIS A 88 -16.74 3.42 6.15
N ASP A 89 -16.73 2.23 5.57
CA ASP A 89 -15.98 1.08 6.08
C ASP A 89 -14.60 1.03 5.44
N ILE A 90 -13.56 1.16 6.27
CA ILE A 90 -12.17 1.01 5.83
C ILE A 90 -11.81 -0.48 5.83
N VAL A 91 -11.54 -1.02 4.64
CA VAL A 91 -11.13 -2.41 4.42
C VAL A 91 -9.69 -2.42 3.92
N ILE A 92 -8.75 -2.92 4.71
CA ILE A 92 -7.36 -3.02 4.28
C ILE A 92 -7.20 -4.27 3.42
N ILE A 93 -6.66 -4.13 2.20
CA ILE A 93 -6.40 -5.24 1.28
C ILE A 93 -4.95 -5.16 0.82
N THR A 94 -4.10 -6.04 1.33
CA THR A 94 -2.66 -5.98 1.09
C THR A 94 -2.08 -7.33 0.69
N THR A 95 -1.03 -7.31 -0.13
CA THR A 95 -0.29 -8.51 -0.51
C THR A 95 1.01 -8.55 0.27
N LYS A 96 1.25 -9.63 1.03
CA LYS A 96 2.46 -9.79 1.84
C LYS A 96 3.08 -11.18 1.66
N PRO A 97 4.41 -11.31 1.78
CA PRO A 97 5.01 -12.61 2.07
C PRO A 97 4.37 -13.21 3.33
N ARG A 98 4.09 -14.52 3.33
CA ARG A 98 3.37 -15.19 4.44
C ARG A 98 3.98 -14.93 5.83
N TRP A 99 5.30 -14.76 5.91
CA TRP A 99 6.00 -14.51 7.17
C TRP A 99 5.68 -13.13 7.78
N ALA A 100 5.21 -12.17 6.97
CA ALA A 100 4.93 -10.80 7.38
C ALA A 100 3.51 -10.58 7.92
N ASN A 101 2.64 -11.59 7.86
CA ASN A 101 1.22 -11.44 8.23
C ASN A 101 1.06 -10.94 9.67
N ALA A 102 1.71 -11.61 10.63
CA ALA A 102 1.63 -11.23 12.04
C ALA A 102 2.17 -9.81 12.28
N GLU A 103 3.26 -9.44 11.62
CA GLU A 103 3.86 -8.11 11.74
C GLU A 103 2.96 -7.02 11.18
N THR A 104 2.27 -7.32 10.07
CA THR A 104 1.31 -6.41 9.44
C THR A 104 0.13 -6.14 10.37
N PHE A 105 -0.42 -7.17 11.03
CA PHE A 105 -1.47 -6.99 12.03
C PHE A 105 -1.00 -6.18 13.24
N CYS A 106 0.20 -6.46 13.75
CA CYS A 106 0.79 -5.68 14.84
C CYS A 106 0.98 -4.21 14.45
N TRP A 107 1.52 -3.94 13.25
CA TRP A 107 1.73 -2.59 12.72
C TRP A 107 0.40 -1.83 12.60
N ILE A 108 -0.63 -2.46 12.03
CA ILE A 108 -1.98 -1.89 11.92
C ILE A 108 -2.53 -1.51 13.30
N GLY A 109 -2.37 -2.40 14.29
CA GLY A 109 -2.82 -2.18 15.66
C GLY A 109 -2.08 -1.04 16.37
N GLU A 110 -0.75 -0.97 16.23
CA GLU A 110 0.07 0.06 16.87
C GLU A 110 -0.16 1.45 16.29
N HIS A 111 -0.32 1.53 14.96
CA HIS A 111 -0.67 2.78 14.31
C HIS A 111 -2.14 3.16 14.49
N ALA A 112 -2.95 2.27 15.09
CA ALA A 112 -4.39 2.44 15.28
C ALA A 112 -5.10 2.84 13.97
N ILE A 113 -4.79 2.13 12.88
CA ILE A 113 -5.46 2.34 11.60
C ILE A 113 -6.96 2.04 11.81
N PRO A 114 -7.88 2.93 11.39
CA PRO A 114 -9.30 2.84 11.74
C PRO A 114 -10.05 1.83 10.84
N THR A 115 -9.52 0.61 10.76
CA THR A 115 -10.08 -0.51 10.01
C THR A 115 -10.65 -1.56 10.96
N ARG A 116 -11.67 -2.29 10.48
CA ARG A 116 -12.24 -3.45 11.18
C ARG A 116 -12.14 -4.72 10.34
N GLU A 117 -11.56 -4.64 9.15
CA GLU A 117 -11.51 -5.71 8.17
C GLU A 117 -10.18 -5.64 7.42
N VAL A 118 -9.38 -6.69 7.54
CA VAL A 118 -8.04 -6.77 6.95
C VAL A 118 -7.91 -8.07 6.19
N HIS A 119 -7.57 -7.97 4.92
CA HIS A 119 -7.30 -9.10 4.03
C HIS A 119 -5.85 -9.07 3.58
N ILE A 120 -5.11 -10.13 3.92
CA ILE A 120 -3.76 -10.35 3.38
C ILE A 120 -3.87 -11.38 2.26
N ILE A 121 -4.03 -10.91 1.02
CA ILE A 121 -4.38 -11.72 -0.15
C ILE A 121 -3.77 -11.15 -1.44
N GLY A 122 -3.26 -12.02 -2.32
CA GLY A 122 -2.68 -11.59 -3.60
C GLY A 122 -3.72 -11.19 -4.65
N GLN A 123 -4.84 -11.90 -4.73
CA GLN A 123 -5.94 -11.60 -5.65
C GLN A 123 -6.91 -10.61 -5.00
N LYS A 124 -6.53 -9.33 -4.95
CA LYS A 124 -7.26 -8.28 -4.23
C LYS A 124 -8.72 -8.11 -4.67
N TRP A 125 -9.00 -8.32 -5.96
CA TRP A 125 -10.34 -8.30 -6.53
C TRP A 125 -11.32 -9.32 -5.89
N ARG A 126 -10.85 -10.28 -5.10
CA ARG A 126 -11.74 -11.23 -4.40
C ARG A 126 -12.43 -10.64 -3.18
N VAL A 127 -12.00 -9.47 -2.72
CA VAL A 127 -12.60 -8.74 -1.59
C VAL A 127 -13.54 -7.71 -2.15
N ASP A 128 -14.85 -7.89 -1.94
CA ASP A 128 -15.86 -6.97 -2.48
C ASP A 128 -15.84 -5.63 -1.74
N CYS A 129 -15.44 -4.58 -2.47
CA CYS A 129 -15.46 -3.18 -2.07
C CYS A 129 -16.11 -2.32 -3.16
N ASP A 130 -16.65 -1.17 -2.76
CA ASP A 130 -17.27 -0.22 -3.68
C ASP A 130 -16.22 0.64 -4.40
N VAL A 131 -15.15 0.99 -3.66
CA VAL A 131 -14.01 1.76 -4.16
C VAL A 131 -12.71 1.08 -3.75
N TYR A 132 -11.72 1.06 -4.65
CA TYR A 132 -10.37 0.55 -4.38
C TYR A 132 -9.33 1.66 -4.55
N LEU A 133 -8.36 1.77 -3.64
CA LEU A 133 -7.21 2.66 -3.73
C LEU A 133 -5.92 1.84 -3.63
N ASP A 134 -5.15 1.78 -4.72
CA ASP A 134 -3.94 0.96 -4.84
C ASP A 134 -2.88 1.68 -5.69
N ASP A 135 -1.60 1.51 -5.41
CA ASP A 135 -0.52 2.04 -6.23
C ASP A 135 0.09 0.99 -7.20
N GLY A 136 -0.21 -0.29 -6.99
CA GLY A 136 0.38 -1.41 -7.74
C GLY A 136 -0.27 -1.61 -9.11
N PRO A 137 0.47 -1.44 -10.23
CA PRO A 137 -0.10 -1.52 -11.58
C PRO A 137 -0.84 -2.83 -11.86
N HIS A 138 -0.27 -3.97 -11.44
CA HIS A 138 -0.86 -5.30 -11.62
C HIS A 138 -2.16 -5.49 -10.82
N ASN A 139 -2.31 -4.82 -9.66
CA ASN A 139 -3.55 -4.84 -8.90
C ASN A 139 -4.63 -4.02 -9.61
N LEU A 140 -4.27 -2.83 -10.10
CA LEU A 140 -5.19 -1.93 -10.80
C LEU A 140 -5.76 -2.58 -12.07
N GLU A 141 -4.91 -3.19 -12.90
CA GLU A 141 -5.33 -3.94 -14.09
C GLU A 141 -6.29 -5.08 -13.73
N SER A 142 -5.97 -5.85 -12.70
CA SER A 142 -6.82 -6.97 -12.26
C SER A 142 -8.15 -6.49 -11.67
N LEU A 143 -8.16 -5.36 -10.95
CA LEU A 143 -9.36 -4.80 -10.35
C LEU A 143 -10.33 -4.31 -11.42
N ILE A 144 -9.86 -3.54 -12.41
CA ILE A 144 -10.74 -3.03 -13.47
C ILE A 144 -11.26 -4.15 -14.38
N GLU A 145 -10.46 -5.20 -14.63
CA GLU A 145 -10.89 -6.36 -15.42
C GLU A 145 -12.00 -7.15 -14.71
N LYS A 146 -11.86 -7.35 -13.39
CA LYS A 146 -12.81 -8.19 -12.61
C LYS A 146 -14.00 -7.42 -12.06
N HIS A 147 -13.89 -6.10 -11.91
CA HIS A 147 -14.89 -5.23 -11.34
C HIS A 147 -15.06 -3.94 -12.17
N PRO A 148 -15.52 -4.04 -13.43
CA PRO A 148 -15.68 -2.87 -14.30
C PRO A 148 -16.72 -1.86 -13.79
N ASP A 149 -17.63 -2.29 -12.91
CA ASP A 149 -18.68 -1.46 -12.33
C ASP A 149 -18.28 -0.81 -10.98
N ARG A 150 -17.04 -1.01 -10.52
CA ARG A 150 -16.52 -0.44 -9.27
C ARG A 150 -15.57 0.72 -9.55
N THR A 151 -15.44 1.63 -8.59
CA THR A 151 -14.46 2.71 -8.69
C THR A 151 -13.08 2.18 -8.33
N VAL A 152 -12.15 2.20 -9.27
CA VAL A 152 -10.75 1.85 -9.04
C VAL A 152 -9.93 3.12 -9.12
N CYS A 153 -9.11 3.36 -8.10
CA CYS A 153 -8.27 4.54 -7.96
C CYS A 153 -6.79 4.14 -7.91
N ARG A 154 -5.98 4.76 -8.76
CA ARG A 154 -4.53 4.68 -8.71
C ARG A 154 -4.02 5.75 -7.75
N PHE A 155 -3.36 5.33 -6.67
CA PHE A 155 -2.58 6.28 -5.88
C PHE A 155 -1.27 6.57 -6.61
N ILE A 156 -1.09 7.82 -7.04
CA ILE A 156 0.01 8.18 -7.93
C ILE A 156 1.34 8.01 -7.21
N ARG A 157 2.23 7.26 -7.84
CA ARG A 157 3.60 7.04 -7.40
C ARG A 157 4.56 7.12 -8.58
N PRO A 158 5.84 7.42 -8.35
CA PRO A 158 6.81 7.53 -9.46
C PRO A 158 7.03 6.22 -10.25
N TRP A 159 6.54 5.09 -9.75
CA TRP A 159 6.66 3.77 -10.37
C TRP A 159 5.41 3.27 -11.09
N ASN A 160 4.33 4.07 -11.14
CA ASN A 160 3.11 3.68 -11.82
C ASN A 160 2.69 4.71 -12.89
N GLU A 161 2.00 4.20 -13.92
CA GLU A 161 1.51 4.98 -15.06
C GLU A 161 -0.03 4.92 -15.11
N PRO A 162 -0.70 5.89 -15.76
CA PRO A 162 -2.16 5.88 -15.89
C PRO A 162 -2.68 4.58 -16.49
N VAL A 163 -3.76 4.03 -15.91
CA VAL A 163 -4.45 2.84 -16.40
C VAL A 163 -5.84 3.24 -16.92
N PRO A 164 -6.24 2.87 -18.15
CA PRO A 164 -7.57 3.20 -18.67
C PRO A 164 -8.70 2.71 -17.76
N GLY A 165 -9.66 3.59 -17.45
CA GLY A 165 -10.78 3.28 -16.56
C GLY A 165 -10.48 3.40 -15.06
N VAL A 166 -9.25 3.76 -14.69
CA VAL A 166 -8.83 3.99 -13.31
C VAL A 166 -8.71 5.50 -13.04
N ALA A 167 -9.23 5.95 -11.91
CA ALA A 167 -9.13 7.35 -11.49
C ALA A 167 -7.77 7.63 -10.84
N ASP A 168 -7.13 8.73 -11.22
CA ASP A 168 -5.83 9.14 -10.68
C ASP A 168 -5.98 9.97 -9.40
N ILE A 169 -5.30 9.56 -8.33
CA ILE A 169 -5.34 10.18 -7.02
C ILE A 169 -3.91 10.54 -6.58
N ASP A 170 -3.61 11.82 -6.53
CA ASP A 170 -2.28 12.33 -6.17
C ASP A 170 -2.05 12.51 -4.66
N SER A 171 -3.13 12.54 -3.88
CA SER A 171 -3.10 12.83 -2.44
C SER A 171 -4.33 12.27 -1.74
N TRP A 172 -4.23 12.11 -0.41
CA TRP A 172 -5.37 11.71 0.41
C TRP A 172 -6.53 12.71 0.38
N ASP A 173 -6.25 14.02 0.28
CA ASP A 173 -7.26 15.06 0.11
C ASP A 173 -8.07 14.88 -1.20
N THR A 174 -7.39 14.55 -2.30
CA THR A 174 -8.05 14.25 -3.58
C THR A 174 -8.93 12.99 -3.45
N PHE A 175 -8.46 11.97 -2.74
CA PHE A 175 -9.24 10.77 -2.49
C PHE A 175 -10.51 11.07 -1.68
N GLU A 176 -10.38 11.79 -0.57
CA GLU A 176 -11.51 12.18 0.27
C GLU A 176 -12.54 12.99 -0.52
N THR A 177 -12.08 13.95 -1.32
CA THR A 177 -12.96 14.76 -2.18
C THR A 177 -13.77 13.89 -3.14
N LEU A 178 -13.13 12.88 -3.75
CA LEU A 178 -13.80 11.92 -4.64
C LEU A 178 -14.86 11.10 -3.90
N ILE A 179 -14.56 10.63 -2.69
CA ILE A 179 -15.48 9.83 -1.88
C ILE A 179 -16.68 10.65 -1.40
N GLU A 180 -16.47 11.91 -1.00
CA GLU A 180 -17.52 12.78 -0.47
C GLU A 180 -18.39 13.41 -1.56
N ASN A 181 -17.84 13.65 -2.74
CA ASN A 181 -18.54 14.21 -3.90
C ASN A 181 -18.47 13.28 -5.11
N PRO A 182 -19.09 12.11 -5.04
CA PRO A 182 -19.04 11.19 -6.17
C PRO A 182 -19.85 11.77 -7.33
N HIS A 183 -19.15 12.26 -8.35
CA HIS A 183 -19.74 12.56 -9.66
C HIS A 183 -19.94 11.23 -10.40
N PHE A 184 -21.00 10.49 -10.06
CA PHE A 184 -21.49 9.35 -10.84
C PHE A 184 -22.46 9.80 -11.92
#